data_AF-A0A4W2I9Y4-F1
#
_entry.id   AF-A0A4W2I9Y4-F1
#
_cell.length_a   1.000
_cell.length_b   1.000
_cell.length_c   1.000
_cell.angle_alpha   90.00
_cell.angle_beta   90.00
_cell.angle_gamma   90.00
#
_symmetry.space_group_name_H-M   'P 1'
#
loop_
_entity.id
_entity.type
_entity.pdbx_description
1 polymer ?
#
loop_
_entity_poly.entity_id
_entity_poly.type
_entity_poly.pdbx_seq_one_letter_code
_entity_poly.pdbx_strand_id
1 'polypeptide(L)'
;MLVTGDIYTLINYVGFINYLFYGVTVAGQIVLRWKKPDINRPIKVNLLFPIIYLLFWAFLLVFSLWSEPVVCGIGLAIMVTGVPVYFLGIYWQHKPRCFNKFIELLTLVSQKICVVVYPKGAEDLKMEDRNQDMEQQQPICQPPASKDKDAVGP
;
A
#
# COMPACT_ATOMS: atom_id res chain seq x y z
N MET A 1 17.16 -7.89 -31.43
CA MET A 1 15.71 -8.09 -31.48
C MET A 1 15.08 -7.46 -30.23
N LEU A 2 14.68 -6.19 -30.21
CA LEU A 2 15.33 -5.08 -30.92
C LEU A 2 15.05 -3.67 -30.31
N VAL A 3 14.27 -3.52 -29.23
CA VAL A 3 13.95 -2.14 -28.76
C VAL A 3 14.63 -1.74 -27.46
N THR A 4 14.86 -2.61 -26.47
CA THR A 4 15.56 -2.13 -25.25
C THR A 4 16.11 -3.27 -24.39
N GLY A 5 17.45 -3.35 -24.31
CA GLY A 5 18.20 -4.02 -23.24
C GLY A 5 18.24 -5.56 -23.26
N ASP A 6 19.35 -6.12 -22.80
CA ASP A 6 19.48 -7.54 -22.49
C ASP A 6 18.47 -7.94 -21.39
N ILE A 7 17.80 -9.09 -21.54
CA ILE A 7 16.75 -9.55 -20.61
C ILE A 7 17.31 -9.70 -19.19
N TYR A 8 18.59 -10.07 -19.07
CA TYR A 8 19.28 -10.18 -17.79
C TYR A 8 19.37 -8.85 -17.06
N THR A 9 19.68 -7.76 -17.78
CA THR A 9 19.71 -6.42 -17.17
C THR A 9 18.30 -5.98 -16.76
N LEU A 10 17.28 -6.27 -17.56
CA LEU A 10 15.89 -5.93 -17.23
C LEU A 10 15.39 -6.65 -15.98
N ILE A 11 15.75 -7.93 -15.82
CA ILE A 11 15.46 -8.69 -14.61
C ILE A 11 16.12 -8.05 -13.39
N ASN A 12 17.39 -7.62 -13.50
CA ASN A 12 18.07 -6.91 -12.42
C ASN A 12 17.38 -5.57 -12.08
N TYR A 13 16.93 -4.80 -13.08
CA TYR A 13 16.17 -3.56 -12.88
C TYR A 13 14.88 -3.79 -12.08
N VAL A 14 14.04 -4.73 -12.54
CA VAL A 14 12.73 -5.02 -11.92
C VAL A 14 12.92 -5.66 -10.55
N GLY A 15 13.91 -6.56 -10.42
CA GLY A 15 14.27 -7.20 -9.16
C GLY A 15 14.65 -6.16 -8.10
N PHE A 16 15.58 -5.26 -8.42
CA PHE A 16 16.02 -4.22 -7.49
C PHE A 16 14.85 -3.36 -6.99
N ILE A 17 14.00 -2.87 -7.89
CA ILE A 17 12.86 -2.02 -7.52
C ILE A 17 11.85 -2.78 -6.66
N ASN A 18 11.54 -4.03 -7.00
CA ASN A 18 10.63 -4.85 -6.17
C ASN A 18 11.19 -5.09 -4.78
N TYR A 19 12.47 -5.46 -4.67
CA TYR A 19 13.13 -5.60 -3.37
C TYR A 19 13.13 -4.29 -2.59
N LEU A 20 13.30 -3.15 -3.26
CA LEU A 20 13.25 -1.84 -2.62
C LEU A 20 11.86 -1.59 -1.98
N PHE A 21 10.79 -1.82 -2.75
CA PHE A 21 9.42 -1.68 -2.26
C PHE A 21 9.06 -2.65 -1.14
N TYR A 22 9.58 -3.88 -1.16
CA TYR A 22 9.40 -4.83 -0.07
C TYR A 22 10.02 -4.31 1.23
N GLY A 23 11.24 -3.79 1.18
CA GLY A 23 11.87 -3.20 2.36
C GLY A 23 11.11 -1.99 2.91
N VAL A 24 10.65 -1.10 2.02
CA VAL A 24 9.81 0.05 2.41
C VAL A 24 8.49 -0.40 3.04
N THR A 25 7.87 -1.45 2.51
CA THR A 25 6.62 -2.01 3.06
C THR A 25 6.83 -2.59 4.45
N VAL A 26 7.92 -3.35 4.65
CA VAL A 26 8.26 -3.92 5.96
C VAL A 26 8.65 -2.81 6.95
N ALA A 27 9.41 -1.81 6.53
CA ALA A 27 9.70 -0.63 7.33
C ALA A 27 8.41 0.12 7.71
N GLY A 28 7.49 0.28 6.77
CA GLY A 28 6.17 0.86 7.00
C GLY A 28 5.34 0.09 8.02
N GLN A 29 5.38 -1.25 7.99
CA GLN A 29 4.76 -2.10 9.02
C GLN A 29 5.35 -1.85 10.41
N ILE A 30 6.67 -1.71 10.53
CA ILE A 30 7.34 -1.39 11.81
C ILE A 30 6.94 0.02 12.29
N VAL A 31 6.98 1.02 11.39
CA VAL A 31 6.59 2.41 11.71
C VAL A 31 5.12 2.48 12.14
N LEU A 32 4.23 1.74 11.49
CA LEU A 32 2.82 1.70 11.85
C LEU A 32 2.61 1.12 13.26
N ARG A 33 3.39 0.10 13.64
CA ARG A 33 3.35 -0.44 15.00
C ARG A 33 3.81 0.57 16.04
N TRP A 34 4.76 1.44 15.70
CA TRP A 34 5.21 2.50 16.61
C TRP A 34 4.22 3.66 16.71
N LYS A 35 3.65 4.09 15.58
CA LYS A 35 2.78 5.27 15.51
C LYS A 35 1.35 4.99 16.00
N LYS A 36 0.85 3.77 15.85
CA LYS A 36 -0.51 3.36 16.27
C LYS A 36 -0.45 2.01 17.01
N PRO A 37 -0.01 2.00 18.27
CA PRO A 37 0.09 0.77 19.07
C PRO A 37 -1.28 0.25 19.52
N ASP A 38 -2.31 1.10 19.55
CA ASP A 38 -3.62 0.85 20.17
C ASP A 38 -4.65 0.14 19.24
N ILE A 39 -4.16 -0.50 18.17
CA ILE A 39 -5.02 -1.23 17.23
C ILE A 39 -5.10 -2.69 17.68
N ASN A 40 -6.30 -3.24 17.85
CA ASN A 40 -6.51 -4.66 18.14
C ASN A 40 -5.96 -5.53 17.01
N ARG A 41 -4.80 -6.16 17.23
CA ARG A 41 -4.19 -7.08 16.26
C ARG A 41 -4.53 -8.52 16.64
N PRO A 42 -5.35 -9.24 15.86
CA PRO A 42 -5.73 -10.63 16.14
C PRO A 42 -4.55 -11.62 16.05
N ILE A 43 -3.44 -11.24 15.38
CA ILE A 43 -2.24 -12.07 15.25
C ILE A 43 -1.02 -11.30 15.75
N LYS A 44 -0.39 -11.81 16.82
CA LYS A 44 0.82 -11.26 17.42
C LYS A 44 2.05 -11.99 16.85
N VAL A 45 2.79 -11.33 15.98
CA VAL A 45 4.11 -11.77 15.51
C VAL A 45 5.21 -11.06 16.30
N ASN A 46 6.31 -11.78 16.57
CA ASN A 46 7.47 -11.20 17.25
C ASN A 46 8.11 -10.11 16.39
N LEU A 47 8.28 -8.90 16.96
CA LEU A 47 8.92 -7.74 16.33
C LEU A 47 10.40 -7.96 15.99
N LEU A 48 11.02 -9.00 16.51
CA LEU A 48 12.41 -9.34 16.23
C LEU A 48 12.63 -9.70 14.75
N PHE A 49 11.70 -10.44 14.15
CA PHE A 49 11.77 -10.87 12.76
C PHE A 49 11.84 -9.71 11.75
N PRO A 50 10.93 -8.71 11.78
CA PRO A 50 10.98 -7.60 10.84
C PRO A 50 12.20 -6.69 11.06
N ILE A 51 12.72 -6.57 12.28
CA ILE A 51 13.93 -5.79 12.56
C ILE A 51 15.17 -6.43 11.91
N ILE A 52 15.35 -7.75 12.09
CA ILE A 52 16.47 -8.48 11.49
C ILE A 52 16.38 -8.43 9.96
N TYR A 53 15.18 -8.62 9.41
CA TYR A 53 14.95 -8.50 7.98
C TYR A 53 15.31 -7.12 7.44
N LEU A 54 14.91 -6.05 8.14
CA LEU A 54 15.20 -4.67 7.71
C LEU A 54 16.71 -4.39 7.74
N LEU A 55 17.43 -4.88 8.75
CA LEU A 55 18.88 -4.72 8.84
C LEU A 55 19.59 -5.43 7.67
N PHE A 56 19.22 -6.68 7.40
CA PHE A 56 19.77 -7.44 6.28
C PHE A 56 19.43 -6.79 4.93
N TRP A 57 18.19 -6.33 4.77
CA TRP A 57 17.76 -5.62 3.58
C TRP A 57 18.51 -4.31 3.35
N ALA A 58 18.74 -3.52 4.41
CA ALA A 58 19.50 -2.27 4.32
C ALA A 58 20.95 -2.54 3.87
N PHE A 59 21.56 -3.60 4.38
CA PHE A 59 22.89 -4.02 3.94
C PHE A 59 22.89 -4.42 2.45
N LEU A 60 21.92 -5.24 2.02
CA LEU A 60 21.79 -5.61 0.61
C LEU A 60 21.54 -4.41 -0.29
N LEU A 61 20.77 -3.42 0.17
CA LEU A 61 20.50 -2.21 -0.60
C LEU A 61 21.79 -1.41 -0.85
N VAL A 62 22.61 -1.22 0.19
CA VAL A 62 23.91 -0.54 0.07
C VAL A 62 24.86 -1.33 -0.83
N PHE A 63 24.91 -2.64 -0.66
CA PHE A 63 25.73 -3.51 -1.50
C PHE A 63 25.29 -3.49 -2.97
N SER A 64 23.98 -3.49 -3.23
CA SER A 64 23.39 -3.40 -4.57
C SER A 64 23.70 -2.06 -5.25
N LEU A 65 23.65 -0.96 -4.49
CA LEU A 65 24.05 0.37 -4.97
C LEU A 65 25.53 0.41 -5.36
N TRP A 66 26.38 -0.37 -4.69
CA TRP A 66 27.81 -0.43 -5.00
C TRP A 66 28.09 -1.33 -6.22
N SER A 67 27.40 -2.46 -6.33
CA SER A 67 27.63 -3.44 -7.39
C SER A 67 27.13 -2.95 -8.75
N GLU A 68 25.90 -2.43 -8.83
CA GLU A 68 25.29 -1.94 -10.06
C GLU A 68 24.63 -0.56 -9.85
N PRO A 69 25.44 0.52 -9.70
CA PRO A 69 24.93 1.86 -9.41
C PRO A 69 24.04 2.42 -10.51
N VAL A 70 24.28 2.05 -11.77
CA VAL A 70 23.50 2.51 -12.93
C VAL A 70 22.07 1.98 -12.85
N VAL A 71 21.93 0.68 -12.56
CA VAL A 71 20.64 0.00 -12.49
C VAL A 71 19.79 0.55 -11.35
N CYS A 72 20.41 0.65 -10.18
CA CYS A 72 19.76 1.18 -8.98
C CYS A 72 19.42 2.68 -9.13
N GLY A 73 20.31 3.46 -9.74
CA GLY A 73 20.16 4.89 -9.92
C GLY A 73 18.98 5.26 -10.82
N ILE A 74 18.79 4.54 -11.94
CA ILE A 74 17.64 4.76 -12.82
C ILE A 74 16.34 4.40 -12.10
N GLY A 75 16.32 3.28 -11.35
CA GLY A 75 15.17 2.89 -10.56
C GLY A 75 14.78 3.94 -9.51
N LEU A 76 15.77 4.48 -8.79
CA LEU A 76 15.58 5.59 -7.85
C LEU A 76 15.12 6.87 -8.57
N ALA A 77 15.66 7.19 -9.73
CA ALA A 77 15.26 8.36 -10.50
C ALA A 77 13.79 8.30 -10.92
N ILE A 78 13.31 7.13 -11.36
CA ILE A 78 11.90 6.90 -11.70
C ILE A 78 11.02 7.04 -10.44
N MET A 79 11.45 6.46 -9.31
CA MET A 79 10.75 6.59 -8.04
C MET A 79 10.64 8.05 -7.60
N VAL A 80 11.74 8.80 -7.66
CA VAL A 80 11.76 10.23 -7.32
C VAL A 80 10.91 11.03 -8.28
N THR A 81 10.81 10.66 -9.56
CA THR A 81 9.93 11.30 -10.55
C THR A 81 8.44 11.13 -10.22
N GLY A 82 8.07 10.12 -9.43
CA GLY A 82 6.70 10.00 -8.89
C GLY A 82 6.32 11.14 -7.94
N VAL A 83 7.28 11.70 -7.19
CA VAL A 83 7.06 12.80 -6.24
C VAL A 83 6.64 14.12 -6.92
N PRO A 84 7.35 14.65 -7.94
CA PRO A 84 6.91 15.85 -8.64
C PRO A 84 5.60 15.62 -9.39
N VAL A 85 5.35 14.42 -9.93
CA VAL A 85 4.05 14.09 -10.57
C VAL A 85 2.91 14.12 -9.54
N TYR A 86 3.12 13.56 -8.35
CA TYR A 86 2.15 13.63 -7.24
C TYR A 86 1.87 15.09 -6.84
N PHE A 87 2.93 15.89 -6.68
CA PHE A 87 2.80 17.31 -6.31
C PHE A 87 2.06 18.11 -7.39
N LEU A 88 2.38 17.89 -8.67
CA LEU A 88 1.73 18.54 -9.80
C LEU A 88 0.26 18.10 -9.96
N GLY A 89 -0.07 16.85 -9.62
CA GLY A 89 -1.41 16.31 -9.72
C GLY A 89 -2.36 16.79 -8.61
N ILE A 90 -1.89 16.74 -7.36
CA ILE A 90 -2.71 16.90 -6.15
C ILE A 90 -2.50 18.26 -5.48
N TYR A 91 -1.26 18.74 -5.36
CA TYR A 91 -0.96 20.00 -4.68
C TYR A 91 -1.22 21.23 -5.56
N TRP A 92 -1.22 21.05 -6.89
CA TRP A 92 -1.45 22.13 -7.85
C TRP A 92 -2.92 22.58 -7.88
N GLN A 93 -3.29 23.49 -6.97
CA GLN A 93 -4.64 24.07 -6.87
C GLN A 93 -5.00 24.96 -8.07
N HIS A 94 -4.01 25.58 -8.72
CA HIS A 94 -4.22 26.45 -9.88
C HIS A 94 -4.00 25.69 -11.20
N LYS A 95 -4.79 24.64 -11.45
CA LYS A 95 -4.72 23.94 -12.75
C LYS A 95 -5.12 24.90 -13.88
N PRO A 96 -4.26 25.12 -14.89
CA PRO A 96 -4.65 25.88 -16.06
C PRO A 96 -5.81 25.17 -16.75
N ARG A 97 -6.83 25.92 -17.18
CA ARG A 97 -8.07 25.38 -17.79
C ARG A 97 -7.79 24.42 -18.95
N CYS A 98 -6.66 24.59 -19.66
CA CYS A 98 -6.24 23.69 -20.73
C CYS A 98 -5.94 22.26 -20.25
N PHE A 99 -5.33 22.09 -19.08
CA PHE A 99 -4.97 20.76 -18.57
C PHE A 99 -6.21 19.95 -18.17
N ASN A 100 -7.20 20.61 -17.54
CA ASN A 100 -8.48 19.96 -17.22
C ASN A 100 -9.24 19.57 -18.49
N LYS A 101 -9.28 20.45 -19.50
CA LYS A 101 -9.88 20.15 -20.80
C LYS A 101 -9.19 18.98 -21.52
N PHE A 102 -7.86 18.90 -21.43
CA PHE A 102 -7.10 17.78 -22.00
C PHE A 102 -7.41 16.46 -21.28
N ILE A 103 -7.41 16.46 -19.94
CA ILE A 103 -7.75 15.26 -19.16
C ILE A 103 -9.20 14.84 -19.43
N GLU A 104 -10.14 15.77 -19.50
CA GLU A 104 -11.54 15.49 -19.82
C GLU A 104 -11.68 14.91 -21.24
N LEU A 105 -11.01 15.49 -22.23
CA LEU A 105 -10.99 14.95 -23.60
C LEU A 105 -10.39 13.54 -23.62
N LEU A 106 -9.26 13.33 -22.94
CA LEU A 106 -8.61 12.03 -22.84
C LEU A 106 -9.55 11.00 -22.20
N THR A 107 -10.20 11.34 -21.09
CA THR A 107 -11.15 10.48 -20.40
C THR A 107 -12.36 10.16 -21.27
N LEU A 108 -12.94 11.14 -21.97
CA LEU A 108 -14.08 10.92 -22.87
C LEU A 108 -13.70 10.05 -24.07
N VAL A 109 -12.51 10.26 -24.66
CA VAL A 109 -11.99 9.45 -25.75
C VAL A 109 -11.74 8.02 -25.28
N SER A 110 -11.11 7.82 -24.12
CA SER A 110 -10.88 6.49 -23.54
C SER A 110 -12.18 5.77 -23.22
N GLN A 111 -13.18 6.45 -22.64
CA GLN A 111 -14.49 5.88 -22.36
C GLN A 111 -15.22 5.45 -23.65
N LYS A 112 -15.14 6.27 -24.70
CA LYS A 112 -15.82 6.00 -25.98
C LYS A 112 -15.13 4.91 -26.80
N ILE A 113 -13.80 4.83 -26.78
CA ILE A 113 -13.02 3.78 -27.45
C ILE A 113 -13.18 2.44 -26.74
N CYS A 114 -13.11 2.42 -25.40
CA CYS A 114 -13.11 1.18 -24.63
C CYS A 114 -14.49 0.75 -24.12
N VAL A 115 -15.55 1.54 -24.33
CA VAL A 115 -16.91 1.31 -23.80
C VAL A 115 -16.88 1.02 -22.29
N VAL A 116 -16.02 1.74 -21.57
CA VAL A 116 -15.82 1.58 -20.12
C VAL A 116 -16.71 2.57 -19.38
N VAL A 117 -17.50 2.06 -18.42
CA VAL A 117 -18.35 2.85 -17.51
C VAL A 117 -17.82 2.72 -16.09
N TYR A 118 -17.83 3.81 -15.32
CA TYR A 118 -17.43 3.78 -13.91
C TYR A 118 -18.40 2.94 -13.08
N PRO A 119 -17.90 1.99 -12.25
CA PRO A 119 -18.75 1.18 -11.38
C PRO A 119 -19.35 2.05 -10.26
N LYS A 120 -20.66 1.96 -10.04
CA LYS A 120 -21.37 2.72 -8.99
C LYS A 120 -21.09 2.24 -7.56
N GLY A 121 -20.62 0.99 -7.37
CA GLY A 121 -20.47 0.36 -6.05
C GLY A 121 -19.24 0.77 -5.22
N ALA A 122 -18.38 1.67 -5.71
CA ALA A 122 -17.20 2.12 -4.95
C ALA A 122 -17.55 3.05 -3.76
N GLU A 123 -18.75 3.64 -3.77
CA GLU A 123 -19.30 4.44 -2.67
C GLU A 123 -19.82 3.54 -1.55
N ASP A 124 -20.45 2.42 -1.91
CA ASP A 124 -21.06 1.46 -0.98
C ASP A 124 -20.00 0.67 -0.20
N LEU A 125 -18.91 0.28 -0.86
CA LEU A 125 -17.81 -0.46 -0.23
C LEU A 125 -17.10 0.37 0.87
N LYS A 126 -17.03 1.70 0.73
CA LYS A 126 -16.45 2.59 1.75
C LYS A 126 -17.35 2.75 2.98
N MET A 127 -18.67 2.57 2.82
CA MET A 127 -19.60 2.50 3.95
C MET A 127 -19.43 1.17 4.69
N GLU A 128 -19.19 0.07 3.97
CA GLU A 128 -19.03 -1.28 4.53
C GLU A 128 -17.73 -1.45 5.31
N ASP A 129 -16.60 -0.93 4.80
CA ASP A 129 -15.30 -0.91 5.52
C ASP A 129 -15.42 -0.13 6.86
N ARG A 130 -16.11 1.02 6.85
CA ARG A 130 -16.38 1.82 8.07
C ARG A 130 -17.26 1.08 9.09
N ASN A 131 -18.21 0.27 8.63
CA ASN A 131 -19.07 -0.51 9.50
C ASN A 131 -18.32 -1.73 10.08
N GLN A 132 -17.44 -2.36 9.30
CA GLN A 132 -16.59 -3.47 9.77
C GLN A 132 -15.56 -3.01 10.82
N ASP A 133 -15.02 -1.81 10.69
CA ASP A 133 -14.17 -1.18 11.71
C ASP A 133 -14.94 -0.94 13.04
N MET A 134 -16.26 -0.68 12.98
CA MET A 134 -17.09 -0.58 14.19
C MET A 134 -17.41 -1.95 14.82
N GLU A 135 -17.58 -3.02 14.03
CA GLU A 135 -17.82 -4.37 14.57
C GLU A 135 -16.56 -5.01 15.18
N GLN A 136 -15.35 -4.74 14.66
CA GLN A 136 -14.12 -5.29 15.26
C GLN A 136 -13.75 -4.71 16.64
N GLN A 137 -14.40 -3.62 17.08
CA GLN A 137 -14.21 -3.03 18.41
C GLN A 137 -15.15 -3.61 19.48
N GLN A 138 -16.08 -4.52 19.12
CA GLN A 138 -16.94 -5.19 20.09
C GLN A 138 -16.14 -6.33 20.75
N PRO A 139 -15.77 -6.23 22.03
CA PRO A 139 -14.88 -7.21 22.65
C PRO A 139 -15.53 -8.59 22.66
N ILE A 140 -14.73 -9.60 22.31
CA ILE A 140 -14.89 -11.00 22.73
C ILE A 140 -14.73 -11.02 24.27
N CYS A 141 -15.71 -10.48 24.98
CA CYS A 141 -15.91 -10.58 26.41
C CYS A 141 -17.42 -10.61 26.68
N GLN A 142 -18.05 -11.71 26.30
CA GLN A 142 -19.09 -12.29 27.15
C GLN A 142 -18.75 -13.78 27.30
N PRO A 143 -18.25 -14.15 28.47
CA PRO A 143 -19.05 -15.04 29.32
C PRO A 143 -18.96 -14.64 30.81
N PRO A 144 -19.81 -15.15 31.72
CA PRO A 144 -21.10 -15.84 31.57
C PRO A 144 -22.25 -15.06 32.24
N ALA A 145 -23.51 -15.25 31.82
CA ALA A 145 -24.65 -14.92 32.68
C ALA A 145 -25.17 -16.23 33.27
N SER A 146 -24.82 -16.48 34.53
CA SER A 146 -25.51 -17.45 35.35
C SER A 146 -26.99 -17.04 35.45
N LYS A 147 -27.87 -17.99 35.18
CA LYS A 147 -29.18 -18.03 35.81
C LYS A 147 -29.25 -19.35 36.54
N ASP A 148 -28.72 -19.32 37.75
CA ASP A 148 -29.23 -20.18 38.80
C ASP A 148 -30.70 -19.80 39.02
N LYS A 149 -31.56 -20.80 38.89
CA LYS A 149 -32.92 -20.78 39.42
C LYS A 149 -33.13 -22.18 39.98
N ASP A 150 -32.63 -22.35 41.19
CA ASP A 150 -33.31 -22.99 42.31
C ASP A 150 -34.39 -24.01 41.92
N ALA A 151 -34.05 -25.27 42.17
CA ALA A 151 -35.02 -26.30 42.49
C ALA A 151 -35.92 -25.85 43.65
N VAL A 152 -37.21 -26.21 43.61
CA VAL A 152 -38.03 -26.77 44.70
C VAL A 152 -39.50 -26.73 44.27
N GLY A 153 -40.18 -27.89 44.36
CA GLY A 153 -41.62 -28.05 44.15
C GLY A 153 -42.46 -27.25 45.17
N PRO A 154 -43.79 -27.32 45.06
CA PRO A 154 -44.51 -28.49 45.59
C PRO A 154 -45.32 -29.25 44.55
#